data_AF-A0A1F6AHL2-F1
#
_entry.id   AF-A0A1F6AHL2-F1
#
_cell.length_a   1.000
_cell.length_b   1.000
_cell.length_c   1.000
_cell.angle_alpha   90.00
_cell.angle_beta   90.00
_cell.angle_gamma   90.00
#
_symmetry.space_group_name_H-M   'P 1'
#
loop_
_entity.id
_entity.type
_entity.pdbx_description
1 polymer ?
#
loop_
_entity_poly.entity_id
_entity_poly.type
_entity_poly.pdbx_seq_one_letter_code
_entity_poly.pdbx_strand_id
1 'polypeptide(L)'
;MKRSWFAHNSLYVFLFALFILTAALDIVNFDSFVYKTICGFLAPLTNSPCTDFYDIPIWTVYLSLAIVLAVTHVHGEIKISNKHLSSHKH
;
A
#
# COMPACT_ATOMS: atom_id res chain seq x y z
N MET A 1 12.39 7.15 -28.10
CA MET A 1 11.96 6.13 -27.11
C MET A 1 11.39 6.81 -25.88
N LYS A 2 10.06 6.80 -25.70
CA LYS A 2 9.42 7.25 -24.45
C LYS A 2 9.76 6.23 -23.37
N ARG A 3 10.83 6.44 -22.61
CA ARG A 3 11.10 5.66 -21.39
C ARG A 3 9.95 5.96 -20.43
N SER A 4 9.09 4.97 -20.18
CA SER A 4 7.93 5.17 -19.31
C SER A 4 8.42 5.56 -17.92
N TRP A 5 7.80 6.57 -17.32
CA TRP A 5 8.09 7.06 -15.98
C TRP A 5 8.13 5.93 -14.93
N PHE A 6 7.26 4.93 -15.13
CA PHE A 6 7.19 3.68 -14.37
C PHE A 6 8.52 2.90 -14.33
N ALA A 7 9.30 2.89 -15.41
CA ALA A 7 10.53 2.09 -15.49
C ALA A 7 11.71 2.70 -14.69
N HIS A 8 11.67 4.00 -14.38
CA HIS A 8 12.77 4.67 -13.67
C HIS A 8 12.51 4.81 -12.16
N ASN A 9 11.26 4.71 -11.71
CA ASN A 9 10.89 4.99 -10.32
C ASN A 9 10.59 3.68 -9.56
N SER A 10 11.65 2.92 -9.26
CA SER A 10 11.58 1.63 -8.55
C SER A 10 10.75 1.70 -7.26
N LEU A 11 10.81 2.82 -6.55
CA LEU A 11 10.00 3.08 -5.36
C LEU A 11 8.50 3.14 -5.68
N TYR A 12 8.10 3.82 -6.74
CA TYR A 12 6.69 3.93 -7.13
C TYR A 12 6.11 2.56 -7.50
N VAL A 13 6.85 1.77 -8.30
CA VAL A 13 6.42 0.42 -8.68
C VAL A 13 6.29 -0.48 -7.45
N PHE A 14 7.25 -0.40 -6.53
CA PHE A 14 7.19 -1.12 -5.26
C PHE A 14 5.97 -0.73 -4.42
N LEU A 15 5.72 0.58 -4.24
CA LEU A 15 4.56 1.09 -3.51
C LEU A 15 3.25 0.69 -4.18
N PHE A 16 3.19 0.69 -5.51
CA PHE A 16 2.01 0.27 -6.27
C PHE A 16 1.74 -1.23 -6.10
N ALA A 17 2.77 -2.06 -6.17
CA ALA A 17 2.66 -3.49 -5.93
C ALA A 17 2.18 -3.77 -4.49
N LEU A 18 2.73 -3.06 -3.50
CA LEU A 18 2.28 -3.12 -2.11
C LEU A 18 0.81 -2.70 -1.94
N PHE A 19 0.39 -1.64 -2.63
CA PHE A 19 -0.99 -1.19 -2.64
C PHE A 19 -1.93 -2.25 -3.23
N ILE A 20 -1.60 -2.84 -4.38
CA ILE A 20 -2.38 -3.92 -4.99
C ILE A 20 -2.45 -5.14 -4.06
N LEU A 21 -1.31 -5.51 -3.45
CA LEU A 21 -1.24 -6.65 -2.53
C LEU A 21 -2.13 -6.42 -1.30
N THR A 22 -2.01 -5.27 -0.66
CA THR A 22 -2.83 -4.92 0.51
C THR A 22 -4.31 -4.83 0.17
N ALA A 23 -4.66 -4.29 -1.01
CA ALA A 23 -6.04 -4.29 -1.51
C ALA A 23 -6.60 -5.71 -1.67
N ALA A 24 -5.79 -6.62 -2.23
CA ALA A 24 -6.19 -8.01 -2.43
C ALA A 24 -6.41 -8.74 -1.09
N LEU A 25 -5.55 -8.49 -0.09
CA LEU A 25 -5.67 -9.05 1.26
C LEU A 25 -6.91 -8.52 2.00
N ASP A 26 -7.28 -7.25 1.77
CA ASP A 26 -8.50 -6.64 2.30
C ASP A 26 -9.76 -7.26 1.66
N ILE A 27 -9.80 -7.36 0.32
CA ILE A 27 -10.95 -7.94 -0.41
C ILE A 27 -11.22 -9.39 0.00
N VAL A 28 -10.16 -10.17 0.25
CA VAL A 28 -10.32 -11.58 0.68
C VAL A 28 -10.53 -11.72 2.19
N ASN A 29 -10.63 -10.60 2.93
CA ASN A 29 -10.82 -10.56 4.38
C ASN A 29 -9.76 -11.42 5.12
N PHE A 30 -8.53 -11.37 4.62
CA PHE A 30 -7.44 -12.25 5.05
C PHE A 30 -7.07 -12.03 6.52
N ASP A 31 -7.20 -10.81 7.01
CA ASP A 31 -7.01 -10.44 8.41
C ASP A 31 -7.96 -11.17 9.35
N SER A 32 -9.26 -11.20 9.04
CA SER A 32 -10.27 -11.92 9.81
C SER A 32 -9.97 -13.43 9.81
N PHE A 33 -9.57 -13.98 8.66
CA PHE A 33 -9.18 -15.39 8.53
C PHE A 33 -7.94 -15.74 9.37
N VAL A 34 -6.87 -14.94 9.27
CA VAL A 34 -5.63 -15.15 10.02
C VAL A 34 -5.87 -15.01 11.51
N TYR A 35 -6.61 -13.98 11.92
CA TYR A 35 -6.98 -13.78 13.32
C TYR A 35 -7.76 -14.98 13.86
N LYS A 36 -8.80 -15.46 13.15
CA LYS A 36 -9.58 -16.63 13.60
C LYS A 36 -8.72 -17.89 13.71
N THR A 37 -7.79 -18.08 12.78
CA THR A 37 -6.90 -19.25 12.78
C THR A 37 -5.92 -19.21 13.95
N ILE A 38 -5.23 -18.08 14.14
CA ILE A 38 -4.29 -17.88 15.25
C ILE A 38 -5.02 -17.94 16.59
N CYS A 39 -6.15 -17.25 16.71
CA CYS A 39 -6.92 -17.19 17.93
C CYS A 39 -7.53 -18.57 18.26
N GLY A 40 -8.04 -19.32 17.28
CA GLY A 40 -8.49 -20.70 17.48
C GLY A 40 -7.39 -21.64 17.98
N PHE A 41 -6.14 -21.42 17.54
CA PHE A 41 -4.99 -22.18 18.03
C PHE A 41 -4.58 -21.79 19.46
N LEU A 42 -4.67 -20.51 19.81
CA LEU A 42 -4.24 -19.97 21.11
C LEU A 42 -5.33 -19.99 22.20
N ALA A 43 -6.61 -20.04 21.82
CA ALA A 43 -7.74 -20.11 22.73
C ALA A 43 -7.60 -21.23 23.80
N PRO A 44 -7.25 -22.49 23.46
CA PRO A 44 -7.09 -23.53 24.47
C PRO A 44 -5.92 -23.29 25.44
N LEU A 45 -4.93 -22.49 25.04
CA LEU A 45 -3.76 -22.16 25.87
C LEU A 45 -4.01 -20.98 26.81
N THR A 46 -4.89 -20.05 26.41
CA THR A 46 -5.08 -18.76 27.10
C THR A 46 -6.40 -18.66 27.87
N ASN A 47 -7.34 -19.58 27.69
CA ASN A 47 -8.69 -19.54 28.27
C ASN A 47 -9.44 -18.21 28.03
N SER A 48 -9.03 -17.44 27.01
CA SER A 48 -9.64 -16.17 26.65
C SER A 48 -10.55 -16.35 25.44
N PRO A 49 -11.80 -15.84 25.47
CA PRO A 49 -12.67 -15.91 24.31
C PRO A 49 -12.12 -15.05 23.16
N CYS A 50 -12.11 -15.61 21.96
CA CYS A 50 -11.81 -14.88 20.73
C CYS A 50 -13.04 -14.06 20.31
N THR A 51 -12.87 -12.76 20.09
CA THR A 51 -13.94 -11.94 19.51
C THR A 51 -14.12 -12.30 18.04
N ASP A 52 -15.35 -12.42 17.54
CA ASP A 52 -15.59 -12.69 16.11
C ASP A 52 -15.23 -11.52 15.19
N PHE A 53 -15.13 -10.33 15.77
CA PHE A 53 -14.82 -9.08 15.10
C PHE A 53 -13.44 -8.63 15.57
N TYR A 54 -12.42 -8.86 14.75
CA TYR A 54 -11.11 -8.28 14.91
C TYR A 54 -10.80 -7.53 13.63
N ASP A 55 -11.10 -6.23 13.65
CA ASP A 55 -10.76 -5.33 12.56
C ASP A 55 -9.31 -4.89 12.76
N ILE A 56 -8.40 -5.46 11.98
CA ILE A 56 -7.11 -4.80 11.79
C ILE A 56 -7.41 -3.51 11.03
N PRO A 57 -6.82 -2.36 11.39
CA PRO A 57 -6.99 -1.12 10.65
C PRO A 57 -6.24 -1.16 9.28
N ILE A 58 -6.45 -2.22 8.49
CA ILE A 58 -5.92 -2.41 7.14
C ILE A 58 -6.35 -1.27 6.24
N TRP A 59 -7.57 -0.76 6.42
CA TRP A 59 -8.03 0.42 5.71
C TRP A 59 -7.11 1.64 5.92
N THR A 60 -6.54 1.79 7.12
CA THR A 60 -5.60 2.88 7.43
C THR A 60 -4.24 2.66 6.77
N VAL A 61 -3.78 1.41 6.67
CA VAL A 61 -2.57 1.02 5.93
C VAL A 61 -2.75 1.27 4.44
N TYR A 62 -3.90 0.85 3.89
CA TYR A 62 -4.30 1.02 2.51
C TYR A 62 -4.37 2.50 2.11
N LEU A 63 -5.04 3.32 2.92
CA LEU A 63 -5.15 4.77 2.72
C LEU A 63 -3.77 5.44 2.78
N SER A 64 -2.92 5.05 3.72
CA SER A 64 -1.56 5.58 3.85
C SER A 64 -0.71 5.28 2.61
N LEU A 65 -0.78 4.04 2.09
CA LEU A 65 -0.11 3.66 0.85
C LEU A 65 -0.62 4.46 -0.34
N ALA A 66 -1.94 4.66 -0.46
CA ALA A 66 -2.54 5.47 -1.53
C ALA A 66 -2.02 6.92 -1.51
N ILE A 67 -1.94 7.54 -0.33
CA ILE A 67 -1.45 8.91 -0.17
C ILE A 67 0.02 9.00 -0.58
N VAL A 68 0.87 8.09 -0.11
CA VAL A 68 2.31 8.08 -0.46
C VAL A 68 2.50 7.86 -1.96
N LEU A 69 1.70 7.00 -2.57
CA LEU A 69 1.71 6.76 -4.01
C LEU A 69 1.33 8.02 -4.80
N ALA A 70 0.27 8.71 -4.38
CA ALA A 70 -0.16 9.96 -5.01
C ALA A 70 0.92 11.06 -4.90
N VAL A 71 1.52 11.22 -3.72
CA VAL A 71 2.58 12.22 -3.49
C VAL A 71 3.82 11.91 -4.34
N THR A 72 4.26 10.65 -4.39
CA THR A 72 5.42 10.25 -5.20
C THR A 72 5.19 10.46 -6.70
N HIS A 73 3.95 10.24 -7.16
CA HIS A 73 3.56 10.53 -8.54
C HIS A 73 3.63 12.02 -8.86
N VAL A 74 2.92 12.85 -8.07
CA VAL A 74 2.88 14.31 -8.26
C VAL A 74 4.29 14.92 -8.19
N HIS A 75 5.11 14.47 -7.24
CA HIS A 75 6.50 14.93 -7.11
C HIS A 75 7.35 14.61 -8.35
N GLY A 76 7.13 13.44 -8.97
CA GLY A 76 7.81 13.06 -10.22
C GLY A 76 7.43 13.98 -11.38
N GLU A 77 6.14 14.27 -11.54
CA GLU A 77 5.63 15.17 -12.59
C GLU A 77 6.15 16.62 -12.40
N ILE A 78 6.20 17.11 -11.15
CA ILE A 78 6.78 18.43 -10.84
C ILE A 78 8.25 18.49 -11.25
N LYS A 79 9.05 17.46 -10.95
CA LYS A 79 10.46 17.41 -11.36
C LYS A 79 10.62 17.45 -12.88
N ILE A 80 9.78 16.74 -13.62
CA ILE A 80 9.81 16.73 -15.08
C ILE A 80 9.43 18.10 -15.63
N SER A 81 8.33 18.68 -15.15
CA SER A 81 7.88 20.02 -15.54
C SER A 81 8.95 21.09 -15.30
N ASN A 82 9.59 21.07 -14.13
CA ASN A 82 10.69 21.99 -13.80
C ASN A 82 11.91 21.81 -14.72
N LYS A 83 12.23 20.56 -15.11
CA LYS A 83 13.32 20.30 -16.06
C LYS A 83 13.03 20.93 -17.42
N HIS A 84 11.80 20.82 -17.92
CA HIS A 84 11.40 21.44 -19.19
C HIS A 84 11.46 22.96 -19.14
N LEU A 85 11.00 23.57 -18.03
CA LEU A 85 11.09 25.02 -17.82
C LEU A 85 12.55 25.51 -17.75
N SER A 86 13.43 24.75 -17.09
CA SER A 86 14.84 25.11 -16.98
C SER A 86 15.59 25.04 -18.32
N SER A 87 15.17 24.14 -19.22
CA SER A 87 15.81 24.01 -20.55
C SER A 87 15.36 25.07 -21.55
N HIS A 88 14.26 25.78 -21.31
CA HIS A 88 13.77 26.90 -22.15
C HIS A 88 14.33 28.26 -21.70
N LYS A 89 15.03 28.31 -20.57
CA LYS A 89 15.62 29.53 -20.02
C LYS A 89 17.05 29.79 -20.51
N HIS A 90 17.62 28.87 -21.29
CA HIS A 90 18.92 28.94 -21.96
C HIS A 90 18.72 28.87 -23.47
#